data_AF-A0A1F9CZM0-F1
#
_entry.id   AF-A0A1F9CZM0-F1
#
_cell.length_a   1.000
_cell.length_b   1.000
_cell.length_c   1.000
_cell.angle_alpha   90.00
_cell.angle_beta   90.00
_cell.angle_gamma   90.00
#
_symmetry.space_group_name_H-M   'P 1'
#
loop_
_entity.id
_entity.type
_entity.pdbx_description
1 polymer ?
#
loop_
_entity_poly.entity_id
_entity_poly.type
_entity_poly.pdbx_seq_one_letter_code
_entity_poly.pdbx_strand_id
1 'polypeptide(L)'
;MLFSNDVQTEIARVFSHPSDRFYENQVSLMYLLRRDLQNQYGQEDGPPVKVKSPLLTCLGIMVGFELLTKLWSGEHETCSALIENFLNKVAQLQNHKSVALVQFRHAIAHGYRLGIKRKKDKKFYSFVVDDTSDCHECIQEVVDSQNFLVNIWKLKKLFLYSIKEYKRLLEADFDLQKKFMVCLANLGDVQITNPVE
;
A
#
# COMPACT_ATOMS: atom_id res chain seq x y z
N MET A 1 -27.61 16.34 -6.79
CA MET A 1 -27.36 14.92 -6.47
C MET A 1 -26.84 14.17 -7.71
N LEU A 2 -25.75 14.62 -8.33
CA LEU A 2 -25.17 13.99 -9.53
C LEU A 2 -23.90 13.20 -9.27
N PHE A 3 -23.38 13.21 -8.03
CA PHE A 3 -22.12 12.54 -7.68
C PHE A 3 -22.28 11.07 -7.24
N SER A 4 -23.45 10.62 -6.76
CA SER A 4 -23.50 9.35 -6.01
C SER A 4 -23.31 8.10 -6.87
N ASN A 5 -23.88 8.04 -8.07
CA ASN A 5 -23.75 6.87 -8.96
C ASN A 5 -22.35 6.79 -9.59
N ASP A 6 -21.71 7.94 -9.79
CA ASP A 6 -20.36 8.04 -10.36
C ASP A 6 -19.29 7.61 -9.33
N VAL A 7 -19.40 8.12 -8.09
CA VAL A 7 -18.49 7.78 -6.98
C VAL A 7 -18.47 6.28 -6.69
N GLN A 8 -19.63 5.63 -6.62
CA GLN A 8 -19.67 4.19 -6.31
C GLN A 8 -19.07 3.34 -7.42
N THR A 9 -19.24 3.75 -8.68
CA THR A 9 -18.62 3.11 -9.84
C THR A 9 -17.09 3.22 -9.75
N GLU A 10 -16.57 4.40 -9.45
CA GLU A 10 -15.12 4.62 -9.29
C GLU A 10 -14.54 3.87 -8.09
N ILE A 11 -15.25 3.81 -6.96
CA ILE A 11 -14.84 2.99 -5.81
C ILE A 11 -14.77 1.51 -6.23
N ALA A 12 -15.79 1.00 -6.91
CA ALA A 12 -15.80 -0.39 -7.38
C ALA A 12 -14.63 -0.66 -8.34
N ARG A 13 -14.34 0.27 -9.26
CA ARG A 13 -13.24 0.18 -10.23
C ARG A 13 -11.87 0.20 -9.56
N VAL A 14 -11.62 1.13 -8.63
CA VAL A 14 -10.32 1.27 -7.93
C VAL A 14 -10.04 0.06 -7.02
N PHE A 15 -11.06 -0.45 -6.36
CA PHE A 15 -10.92 -1.53 -5.37
C PHE A 15 -11.27 -2.93 -5.89
N SER A 16 -11.53 -3.06 -7.19
CA SER A 16 -11.75 -4.34 -7.87
C SER A 16 -10.67 -5.37 -7.54
N HIS A 17 -11.07 -6.64 -7.42
CA HIS A 17 -10.12 -7.70 -7.13
C HIS A 17 -9.33 -8.05 -8.41
N PRO A 18 -8.02 -8.34 -8.35
CA PRO A 18 -7.23 -8.63 -9.56
C PRO A 18 -7.67 -9.87 -10.35
N SER A 19 -8.48 -10.74 -9.74
CA SER A 19 -9.10 -11.89 -10.41
C SER A 19 -10.41 -11.56 -11.10
N ASP A 20 -10.99 -10.38 -10.84
CA ASP A 20 -12.20 -9.93 -11.51
C ASP A 20 -11.82 -9.56 -12.95
N ARG A 21 -12.46 -10.19 -13.95
CA ARG A 21 -12.21 -9.85 -15.35
C ARG A 21 -12.74 -8.44 -15.64
N PHE A 22 -11.85 -7.45 -15.60
CA PHE A 22 -12.13 -6.14 -16.16
C PHE A 22 -11.91 -6.16 -17.67
N TYR A 23 -13.00 -5.97 -18.42
CA TYR A 23 -13.03 -5.93 -19.89
C TYR A 23 -12.93 -4.49 -20.44
N GLU A 24 -12.67 -3.51 -19.59
CA GLU A 24 -12.65 -2.10 -19.97
C GLU A 24 -11.22 -1.57 -20.14
N ASN A 25 -11.04 -0.68 -21.12
CA ASN A 25 -9.75 -0.08 -21.50
C ASN A 25 -9.15 0.86 -20.43
N GLN A 26 -9.84 1.07 -19.30
CA GLN A 26 -9.41 1.95 -18.21
C GLN A 26 -9.26 1.16 -16.92
N VAL A 27 -8.02 0.88 -16.56
CA VAL A 27 -7.69 0.09 -15.37
C VAL A 27 -7.06 1.01 -14.33
N SER A 28 -7.52 0.92 -13.09
CA SER A 28 -6.96 1.73 -12.01
C SER A 28 -5.52 1.32 -11.69
N LEU A 29 -4.68 2.28 -11.29
CA LEU A 29 -3.32 2.00 -10.84
C LEU A 29 -3.27 1.01 -9.67
N MET A 30 -4.27 1.07 -8.76
CA MET A 30 -4.37 0.16 -7.63
C MET A 30 -4.63 -1.29 -8.08
N TYR A 31 -5.51 -1.50 -9.06
CA TYR A 31 -5.75 -2.82 -9.63
C TYR A 31 -4.48 -3.38 -10.28
N LEU A 32 -3.80 -2.58 -11.11
CA LEU A 32 -2.58 -3.03 -11.80
C LEU A 32 -1.47 -3.40 -10.82
N LEU A 33 -1.26 -2.56 -9.81
CA LEU A 33 -0.29 -2.85 -8.75
C LEU A 33 -0.62 -4.17 -8.04
N ARG A 34 -1.88 -4.40 -7.66
CA ARG A 34 -2.31 -5.63 -6.98
C ARG A 34 -2.16 -6.86 -7.87
N ARG A 35 -2.52 -6.77 -9.15
CA ARG A 35 -2.28 -7.83 -10.15
C ARG A 35 -0.80 -8.17 -10.28
N ASP A 36 0.05 -7.16 -10.38
CA ASP A 36 1.49 -7.37 -10.56
C ASP A 36 2.13 -7.93 -9.28
N LEU A 37 1.64 -7.53 -8.11
CA LEU A 37 2.02 -8.12 -6.82
C LEU A 37 1.60 -9.59 -6.71
N GLN A 38 0.41 -9.98 -7.22
CA GLN A 38 0.03 -11.40 -7.25
C GLN A 38 1.01 -12.26 -8.06
N ASN A 39 1.59 -11.71 -9.12
CA ASN A 39 2.63 -12.40 -9.89
C ASN A 39 3.92 -12.61 -9.10
N GLN A 40 4.15 -11.85 -8.03
CA GLN A 40 5.36 -11.91 -7.18
C GLN A 40 5.18 -12.80 -5.94
N TYR A 41 4.02 -12.73 -5.26
CA TYR A 41 3.76 -13.44 -3.99
C TYR A 41 2.58 -14.42 -4.02
N GLY A 42 1.94 -14.65 -5.17
CA GLY A 42 0.75 -15.49 -5.32
C GLY A 42 -0.59 -14.77 -5.06
N GLN A 43 -1.68 -15.53 -5.02
CA GLN A 43 -3.04 -15.00 -4.87
C GLN A 43 -3.24 -14.24 -3.54
N GLU A 44 -4.10 -13.21 -3.52
CA GLU A 44 -4.34 -12.37 -2.33
C GLU A 44 -4.82 -13.21 -1.13
N ASP A 45 -5.84 -14.03 -1.33
CA ASP A 45 -6.41 -14.94 -0.32
C ASP A 45 -5.77 -16.34 -0.31
N GLY A 46 -4.69 -16.53 -1.09
CA GLY A 46 -3.97 -17.79 -1.18
C GLY A 46 -2.99 -18.04 -0.03
N PRO A 47 -2.55 -19.30 0.18
CA PRO A 47 -1.50 -19.60 1.14
C PRO A 47 -0.18 -18.92 0.73
N PRO A 48 0.76 -18.72 1.68
CA PRO A 48 2.13 -18.32 1.37
C PRO A 48 2.76 -19.22 0.30
N VAL A 49 3.39 -18.62 -0.71
CA VAL A 49 4.16 -19.31 -1.76
C VAL A 49 5.53 -18.67 -1.88
N LYS A 50 6.52 -19.33 -2.48
CA LYS A 50 7.85 -18.72 -2.64
C LYS A 50 7.78 -17.33 -3.29
N VAL A 51 8.24 -16.29 -2.59
CA VAL A 51 8.28 -14.92 -3.11
C VAL A 51 9.38 -14.83 -4.17
N LYS A 52 9.04 -14.38 -5.38
CA LYS A 52 10.01 -14.28 -6.48
C LYS A 52 11.04 -13.17 -6.27
N SER A 53 10.57 -12.01 -5.83
CA SER A 53 11.37 -10.80 -5.66
C SER A 53 11.04 -10.10 -4.34
N PRO A 54 11.59 -10.56 -3.19
CA PRO A 54 11.25 -10.06 -1.86
C PRO A 54 11.26 -8.52 -1.72
N LEU A 55 12.33 -7.87 -2.16
CA LEU A 55 12.48 -6.41 -2.04
C LEU A 55 11.55 -5.63 -2.97
N LEU A 56 11.41 -6.08 -4.22
CA LEU A 56 10.48 -5.45 -5.18
C LEU A 56 9.03 -5.63 -4.74
N THR A 57 8.72 -6.77 -4.12
CA THR A 57 7.42 -7.04 -3.52
C THR A 57 7.13 -6.09 -2.37
N CYS A 58 8.09 -5.91 -1.46
CA CYS A 58 7.97 -4.93 -0.38
C CYS A 58 7.78 -3.52 -0.93
N LEU A 59 8.60 -3.12 -1.92
CA LEU A 59 8.49 -1.80 -2.55
C LEU A 59 7.10 -1.60 -3.16
N GLY A 60 6.59 -2.57 -3.92
CA GLY A 60 5.25 -2.51 -4.51
C GLY A 60 4.16 -2.36 -3.45
N ILE A 61 4.25 -3.10 -2.33
CA ILE A 61 3.31 -2.93 -1.20
C ILE A 61 3.42 -1.53 -0.59
N MET A 62 4.65 -1.00 -0.41
CA MET A 62 4.84 0.36 0.12
C MET A 62 4.32 1.45 -0.83
N VAL A 63 4.45 1.26 -2.14
CA VAL A 63 3.80 2.12 -3.15
C VAL A 63 2.28 2.02 -3.05
N GLY A 64 1.74 0.83 -2.78
CA GLY A 64 0.31 0.64 -2.52
C GLY A 64 -0.19 1.44 -1.32
N PHE A 65 0.53 1.41 -0.19
CA PHE A 65 0.21 2.26 0.96
C PHE A 65 0.26 3.75 0.64
N GLU A 66 1.21 4.17 -0.19
CA GLU A 66 1.30 5.56 -0.64
C GLU A 66 0.11 5.97 -1.50
N LEU A 67 -0.29 5.13 -2.46
CA LEU A 67 -1.50 5.35 -3.27
C LEU A 67 -2.76 5.43 -2.40
N LEU A 68 -2.94 4.50 -1.46
CA LEU A 68 -4.07 4.54 -0.51
C LEU A 68 -4.04 5.82 0.33
N THR A 69 -2.86 6.25 0.77
CA THR A 69 -2.70 7.48 1.56
C THR A 69 -3.15 8.71 0.76
N LYS A 70 -2.75 8.83 -0.50
CA LYS A 70 -3.17 9.93 -1.40
C LYS A 70 -4.69 9.95 -1.57
N LEU A 71 -5.27 8.80 -1.89
CA LEU A 71 -6.71 8.66 -2.05
C LEU A 71 -7.46 9.03 -0.77
N TRP A 72 -6.94 8.62 0.39
CA TRP A 72 -7.55 8.89 1.70
C TRP A 72 -7.43 10.36 2.13
N SER A 73 -6.30 11.01 1.87
CA SER A 73 -6.09 12.40 2.25
C SER A 73 -6.74 13.39 1.30
N GLY A 74 -6.89 13.03 0.02
CA GLY A 74 -7.23 13.94 -1.06
C GLY A 74 -6.03 14.76 -1.57
N GLU A 75 -4.83 14.48 -1.06
CA GLU A 75 -3.59 15.19 -1.39
C GLU A 75 -2.87 14.52 -2.57
N HIS A 76 -2.28 15.32 -3.44
CA HIS A 76 -1.50 14.81 -4.57
C HIS A 76 -0.10 14.36 -4.16
N GLU A 77 0.48 15.08 -3.21
CA GLU A 77 1.80 14.81 -2.66
C GLU A 77 1.68 14.08 -1.31
N THR A 78 2.48 13.04 -1.15
CA THR A 78 2.56 12.24 0.06
C THR A 78 3.83 12.58 0.82
N CYS A 79 3.67 13.02 2.06
CA CYS A 79 4.78 13.17 3.00
C CYS A 79 4.77 12.03 4.04
N SER A 80 5.91 11.84 4.71
CA SER A 80 6.05 10.77 5.72
C SER A 80 4.98 10.84 6.81
N ALA A 81 4.66 12.03 7.30
CA ALA A 81 3.65 12.22 8.35
C ALA A 81 2.25 11.80 7.89
N LEU A 82 1.94 12.00 6.61
CA LEU A 82 0.64 11.63 6.06
C LEU A 82 0.49 10.12 5.95
N ILE A 83 1.53 9.42 5.50
CA ILE A 83 1.57 7.96 5.45
C ILE A 83 1.55 7.36 6.87
N GLU A 84 2.34 7.92 7.80
CA GLU A 84 2.32 7.54 9.22
C GLU A 84 0.90 7.64 9.80
N ASN A 85 0.17 8.73 9.48
CA ASN A 85 -1.20 8.94 9.94
C ASN A 85 -2.20 7.96 9.31
N PHE A 86 -2.08 7.67 8.00
CA PHE A 86 -2.90 6.66 7.33
C PHE A 86 -2.68 5.27 7.96
N LEU A 87 -1.43 4.87 8.18
CA LEU A 87 -1.10 3.59 8.81
C LEU A 87 -1.66 3.50 10.24
N ASN A 88 -1.62 4.59 11.01
CA ASN A 88 -2.19 4.62 12.36
C ASN A 88 -3.71 4.53 12.35
N LYS A 89 -4.38 5.30 11.48
CA LYS A 89 -5.85 5.45 11.52
C LYS A 89 -6.58 4.35 10.77
N VAL A 90 -6.06 3.92 9.62
CA VAL A 90 -6.71 2.96 8.73
C VAL A 90 -6.11 1.57 8.89
N ALA A 91 -4.78 1.46 8.87
CA ALA A 91 -4.11 0.17 9.08
C ALA A 91 -4.07 -0.25 10.56
N GLN A 92 -4.53 0.62 11.47
CA GLN A 92 -4.56 0.42 12.93
C GLN A 92 -3.19 0.03 13.51
N LEU A 93 -2.12 0.49 12.87
CA LEU A 93 -0.76 0.18 13.28
C LEU A 93 -0.32 1.11 14.41
N GLN A 94 0.42 0.59 15.38
CA GLN A 94 0.98 1.40 16.46
C GLN A 94 1.92 2.46 15.88
N ASN A 95 1.90 3.67 16.44
CA ASN A 95 2.62 4.83 15.90
C ASN A 95 4.11 4.57 15.63
N HIS A 96 4.81 3.88 16.55
CA HIS A 96 6.23 3.57 16.36
C HIS A 96 6.48 2.63 15.17
N LYS A 97 5.58 1.67 14.94
CA LYS A 97 5.64 0.75 13.79
C LYS A 97 5.32 1.45 12.47
N SER A 98 4.38 2.40 12.49
CA SER A 98 4.09 3.25 11.31
C SER A 98 5.29 4.09 10.92
N VAL A 99 5.96 4.71 11.90
CA VAL A 99 7.22 5.42 11.66
C VAL A 99 8.27 4.48 11.06
N ALA A 100 8.43 3.28 11.64
CA ALA A 100 9.40 2.29 11.17
C ALA A 100 9.10 1.82 9.74
N LEU A 101 7.85 1.54 9.39
CA LEU A 101 7.46 1.19 8.01
C LEU A 101 7.71 2.33 7.02
N VAL A 102 7.46 3.58 7.40
CA VAL A 102 7.78 4.73 6.54
C VAL A 102 9.29 4.89 6.35
N GLN A 103 10.10 4.63 7.39
CA GLN A 103 11.55 4.56 7.23
C GLN A 103 11.99 3.38 6.37
N PHE A 104 11.32 2.23 6.47
CA PHE A 104 11.58 1.07 5.62
C PHE A 104 11.34 1.40 4.14
N ARG A 105 10.24 2.08 3.80
CA ARG A 105 9.99 2.59 2.43
C ARG A 105 11.18 3.41 1.93
N HIS A 106 11.65 4.37 2.73
CA HIS A 106 12.80 5.18 2.32
C HIS A 106 14.09 4.36 2.24
N ALA A 107 14.29 3.38 3.11
CA ALA A 107 15.46 2.51 3.09
C ALA A 107 15.50 1.63 1.83
N ILE A 108 14.36 1.15 1.35
CA ILE A 108 14.27 0.40 0.09
C ILE A 108 14.52 1.32 -1.12
N ALA A 109 13.97 2.53 -1.11
CA ALA A 109 14.04 3.44 -2.26
C ALA A 109 15.36 4.22 -2.36
N HIS A 110 15.97 4.56 -1.22
CA HIS A 110 17.09 5.51 -1.14
C HIS A 110 18.19 5.10 -0.16
N GLY A 111 17.97 4.02 0.60
CA GLY A 111 18.90 3.57 1.61
C GLY A 111 20.05 2.75 1.04
N TYR A 112 21.13 2.65 1.82
CA TYR A 112 22.21 1.70 1.58
C TYR A 112 22.05 0.55 2.57
N ARG A 113 22.23 -0.69 2.10
CA ARG A 113 22.11 -1.91 2.95
C ARG A 113 20.77 -2.02 3.69
N LEU A 114 19.67 -1.52 3.11
CA LEU A 114 18.36 -1.39 3.76
C LEU A 114 18.44 -0.65 5.11
N GLY A 115 19.27 0.39 5.17
CA GLY A 115 19.34 1.28 6.31
C GLY A 115 19.20 2.74 5.91
N ILE A 116 18.61 3.54 6.81
CA ILE A 116 18.45 4.98 6.59
C ILE A 116 18.54 5.78 7.90
N LYS A 117 19.21 6.93 7.83
CA LYS A 117 19.22 7.90 8.91
C LYS A 117 18.02 8.84 8.78
N ARG A 118 17.10 8.81 9.74
CA ARG A 118 15.94 9.71 9.74
C ARG A 118 16.40 11.13 10.12
N LYS A 119 16.08 12.11 9.28
CA LYS A 119 16.56 13.50 9.47
C LYS A 119 16.07 14.14 10.77
N LYS A 120 14.87 13.78 11.23
CA LYS A 120 14.15 14.36 12.38
C LYS A 120 14.79 14.01 13.73
N ASP A 121 15.02 12.72 13.99
CA ASP A 121 15.54 12.22 15.28
C ASP A 121 17.02 11.80 15.19
N LYS A 122 17.64 11.89 14.01
CA LYS A 122 19.01 11.47 13.71
C LYS A 122 19.28 9.99 14.00
N LYS A 123 18.26 9.17 14.23
CA LYS A 123 18.39 7.73 14.46
C LYS A 123 18.65 7.01 13.13
N PHE A 124 19.45 5.96 13.20
CA PHE A 124 19.68 5.07 12.05
C PHE A 124 18.74 3.89 12.17
N TYR A 125 17.89 3.69 11.17
CA TYR A 125 16.98 2.56 11.10
C TYR A 125 17.59 1.53 10.15
N SER A 126 17.64 0.27 10.56
CA SER A 126 18.17 -0.86 9.80
C SER A 126 17.10 -1.92 9.66
N PHE A 127 16.98 -2.52 8.48
CA PHE A 127 15.90 -3.45 8.16
C PHE A 127 16.43 -4.76 7.60
N VAL A 128 15.83 -5.86 8.06
CA VAL A 128 15.98 -7.20 7.48
C VAL A 128 14.62 -7.62 6.95
N VAL A 129 14.59 -8.17 5.74
CA VAL A 129 13.36 -8.70 5.14
C VAL A 129 13.30 -10.20 5.36
N ASP A 130 12.18 -10.64 5.92
CA ASP A 130 11.87 -12.03 6.22
C ASP A 130 10.69 -12.50 5.38
N ASP A 131 10.85 -13.66 4.76
CA ASP A 131 9.83 -14.33 3.94
C ASP A 131 9.29 -15.61 4.58
N THR A 132 9.68 -15.92 5.83
CA THR A 132 9.10 -17.03 6.59
C THR A 132 7.67 -16.72 7.03
N SER A 133 6.84 -17.74 7.24
CA SER A 133 5.43 -17.56 7.63
C SER A 133 5.21 -17.28 9.12
N ASP A 134 6.26 -17.42 9.94
CA ASP A 134 6.13 -17.72 11.37
C ASP A 134 6.11 -16.45 12.25
N CYS A 135 6.58 -15.32 11.73
CA CYS A 135 6.47 -14.05 12.42
C CYS A 135 4.99 -13.66 12.59
N HIS A 136 4.61 -13.04 13.71
CA HIS A 136 3.23 -12.63 13.98
C HIS A 136 2.91 -11.21 13.50
N GLU A 137 3.93 -10.38 13.29
CA GLU A 137 3.79 -8.95 13.02
C GLU A 137 4.38 -8.57 11.65
N CYS A 138 3.87 -7.51 11.02
CA CYS A 138 4.41 -7.01 9.74
C CYS A 138 5.79 -6.39 9.89
N ILE A 139 6.05 -5.78 11.04
CA ILE A 139 7.32 -5.20 11.41
C ILE A 139 7.54 -5.43 12.90
N GLN A 140 8.67 -6.04 13.22
CA GLN A 140 9.07 -6.39 14.58
C GLN A 140 10.38 -5.71 14.91
N GLU A 141 10.46 -5.10 16.08
CA GLU A 141 11.71 -4.59 16.63
C GLU A 141 12.56 -5.77 17.13
N VAL A 142 13.80 -5.88 16.67
CA VAL A 142 14.70 -6.98 17.01
C VAL A 142 15.68 -6.57 18.11
N VAL A 143 16.33 -5.40 17.96
CA VAL A 143 17.35 -4.87 18.87
C VAL A 143 17.32 -3.32 18.87
N ASP A 144 17.33 -2.71 20.05
CA ASP A 144 17.58 -1.28 20.32
C ASP A 144 16.70 -0.23 19.59
N SER A 145 15.42 -0.52 19.34
CA SER A 145 14.46 0.42 18.71
C SER A 145 14.87 1.01 17.36
N GLN A 146 15.82 0.34 16.70
CA GLN A 146 16.46 0.81 15.47
C GLN A 146 16.69 -0.31 14.46
N ASN A 147 16.67 -1.58 14.90
CA ASN A 147 16.77 -2.74 14.02
C ASN A 147 15.42 -3.42 13.92
N PHE A 148 14.93 -3.56 12.70
CA PHE A 148 13.59 -4.07 12.42
C PHE A 148 13.63 -5.25 11.47
N LEU A 149 12.82 -6.27 11.79
CA LEU A 149 12.48 -7.36 10.89
C LEU A 149 11.16 -7.02 10.19
N VAL A 150 11.14 -7.05 8.87
CA VAL A 150 9.94 -6.85 8.06
C VAL A 150 9.52 -8.17 7.45
N ASN A 151 8.38 -8.69 7.89
CA ASN A 151 7.85 -9.94 7.37
C ASN A 151 6.93 -9.69 6.17
N ILE A 152 7.27 -10.24 5.00
CA ILE A 152 6.54 -9.98 3.74
C ILE A 152 5.09 -10.44 3.82
N TRP A 153 4.82 -11.60 4.40
CA TRP A 153 3.46 -12.14 4.46
C TRP A 153 2.56 -11.32 5.35
N LYS A 154 3.09 -10.86 6.48
CA LYS A 154 2.36 -9.97 7.38
C LYS A 154 2.23 -8.57 6.82
N LEU A 155 3.22 -8.09 6.07
CA LEU A 155 3.13 -6.83 5.33
C LEU A 155 2.06 -6.89 4.23
N LYS A 156 1.99 -7.98 3.46
CA LYS A 156 0.91 -8.27 2.50
C LYS A 156 -0.44 -8.27 3.22
N LYS A 157 -0.58 -9.00 4.32
CA LYS A 157 -1.84 -9.06 5.09
C LYS A 157 -2.27 -7.67 5.58
N LEU A 158 -1.34 -6.88 6.09
CA LEU A 158 -1.62 -5.51 6.52
C LEU A 158 -2.10 -4.65 5.34
N PHE A 159 -1.45 -4.75 4.18
CA PHE A 159 -1.85 -4.01 2.98
C PHE A 159 -3.25 -4.37 2.51
N LEU A 160 -3.55 -5.68 2.39
CA LEU A 160 -4.89 -6.15 2.00
C LEU A 160 -5.96 -5.76 3.03
N TYR A 161 -5.63 -5.79 4.32
CA TYR A 161 -6.50 -5.27 5.37
C TYR A 161 -6.77 -3.77 5.18
N SER A 162 -5.74 -2.96 4.96
CA SER A 162 -5.89 -1.51 4.73
C SER A 162 -6.73 -1.17 3.51
N ILE A 163 -6.64 -1.97 2.44
CA ILE A 163 -7.52 -1.83 1.26
C ILE A 163 -8.98 -2.03 1.67
N LYS A 164 -9.28 -3.16 2.34
CA LYS A 164 -10.66 -3.51 2.76
C LYS A 164 -11.21 -2.47 3.75
N GLU A 165 -10.42 -2.08 4.74
CA GLU A 165 -10.83 -1.12 5.77
C GLU A 165 -10.98 0.29 5.20
N TYR A 166 -10.08 0.73 4.31
CA TYR A 166 -10.23 2.02 3.65
C TYR A 166 -11.50 2.06 2.79
N LYS A 167 -11.75 1.03 1.98
CA LYS A 167 -12.98 0.92 1.18
C LYS A 167 -14.22 1.03 2.06
N ARG A 168 -14.26 0.29 3.19
CA ARG A 168 -15.38 0.34 4.15
C ARG A 168 -15.59 1.74 4.73
N LEU A 169 -14.52 2.42 5.13
CA LEU A 169 -14.60 3.79 5.64
C LEU A 169 -15.07 4.77 4.56
N LEU A 170 -14.57 4.61 3.34
CA LEU A 170 -14.91 5.43 2.18
C LEU A 170 -16.39 5.29 1.80
N GLU A 171 -16.94 4.08 1.83
CA GLU A 171 -18.37 3.85 1.56
C GLU A 171 -19.29 4.49 2.63
N ALA A 172 -18.79 4.65 3.86
CA ALA A 172 -19.55 5.19 4.98
C ALA A 172 -19.41 6.72 5.20
N ASP A 173 -18.41 7.37 4.58
CA ASP A 173 -18.06 8.78 4.85
C ASP A 173 -18.08 9.62 3.56
N PHE A 174 -19.04 10.55 3.48
CA PHE A 174 -19.22 11.41 2.31
C PHE A 174 -18.08 12.42 2.10
N ASP A 175 -17.44 12.90 3.15
CA ASP A 175 -16.30 13.82 2.99
C ASP A 175 -15.04 13.08 2.55
N LEU A 176 -14.91 11.82 2.97
CA LEU A 176 -13.86 10.93 2.47
C LEU A 176 -14.08 10.61 0.97
N GLN A 177 -15.32 10.41 0.53
CA GLN A 177 -15.67 10.25 -0.89
C GLN A 177 -15.27 11.47 -1.73
N LYS A 178 -15.48 12.69 -1.24
CA LYS A 178 -15.03 13.90 -1.94
C LYS A 178 -13.52 13.91 -2.12
N LYS A 179 -12.76 13.63 -1.05
CA LYS A 179 -11.29 13.57 -1.10
C LYS A 179 -10.81 12.53 -2.10
N PHE A 180 -11.42 11.34 -2.08
CA PHE A 180 -11.15 10.27 -3.01
C PHE A 180 -11.32 10.72 -4.46
N MET A 181 -12.47 11.33 -4.82
CA MET A 181 -12.73 11.78 -6.19
C MET A 181 -11.77 12.88 -6.65
N VAL A 182 -11.46 13.84 -5.77
CA VAL A 182 -10.49 14.90 -6.07
C VAL A 182 -9.13 14.30 -6.38
N CYS A 183 -8.64 13.37 -5.56
CA CYS A 183 -7.35 12.72 -5.81
C CYS A 183 -7.38 11.87 -7.08
N LEU A 184 -8.45 11.07 -7.27
CA LEU A 184 -8.58 10.15 -8.39
C LEU A 184 -8.53 10.86 -9.75
N ALA A 185 -9.19 12.01 -9.87
CA ALA A 185 -9.17 12.84 -11.08
C ALA A 185 -7.74 13.25 -11.51
N ASN A 186 -6.78 13.22 -10.58
CA ASN A 186 -5.40 13.65 -10.81
C ASN A 186 -4.40 12.50 -10.88
N LEU A 187 -4.75 11.30 -10.38
CA LEU A 187 -3.93 10.11 -10.55
C LEU A 187 -3.94 9.61 -12.00
N GLY A 188 -5.01 9.92 -12.74
CA GLY A 188 -5.21 9.48 -14.11
C GLY A 188 -5.49 7.97 -14.21
N ASP A 189 -5.83 7.53 -15.42
CA ASP A 189 -6.03 6.12 -15.74
C ASP A 189 -4.89 5.58 -16.60
N VAL A 190 -4.55 4.31 -16.38
CA VAL A 190 -3.63 3.60 -17.27
C VAL A 190 -4.45 2.97 -18.39
N GLN A 191 -4.20 3.42 -19.61
CA GLN A 191 -4.74 2.77 -20.80
C GLN A 191 -3.81 1.64 -21.22
N ILE A 192 -4.33 0.42 -21.20
CA ILE A 192 -3.62 -0.75 -21.73
C ILE A 192 -4.13 -0.96 -23.15
N THR A 193 -3.32 -0.63 -24.14
CA THR A 193 -3.60 -1.00 -25.52
C THR A 193 -3.18 -2.46 -25.73
N ASN A 194 -4.14 -3.33 -25.99
CA ASN A 194 -3.80 -4.63 -26.57
C ASN A 194 -3.27 -4.37 -27.98
N PRO A 195 -2.09 -4.90 -28.36
CA PRO A 195 -1.68 -4.83 -29.75
C PRO A 195 -2.76 -5.49 -30.60
N VAL A 196 -3.19 -4.80 -31.65
CA VAL A 196 -4.05 -5.40 -32.68
C VAL A 196 -3.28 -6.57 -33.28
N GLU A 197 -3.84 -7.78 -33.17
CA GLU A 197 -3.29 -9.00 -33.80
C GLU A 197 -3.28 -8.89 -35.33
#